data_AF-A0A525JRN4-F1
#
_entry.id   AF-A0A525JRN4-F1
#
_cell.length_a   1.000
_cell.length_b   1.000
_cell.length_c   1.000
_cell.angle_alpha   90.00
_cell.angle_beta   90.00
_cell.angle_gamma   90.00
#
_symmetry.space_group_name_H-M   'P 1'
#
loop_
_entity.id
_entity.type
_entity.pdbx_description
1 polymer ?
#
loop_
_entity_poly.entity_id
_entity_poly.type
_entity_poly.pdbx_seq_one_letter_code
_entity_poly.pdbx_strand_id
1 'polypeptide(L)'
;MQLVPAETSLVVAGAWNPAILTPEWVLRHGLNRPAGQPEPIQVYVPAGTGLVFDFPRYVLPEFSYVVRPDTLIMTPSQQTADRLDVLEDAAAAMLEHLRHTPISGIGHNFEYRDADPSPDQLENFTRSRQDVSDIMPEGWNAASTVVASAFKKADESVITTITRQFDAGTVSIKFNFHHPIPNVEQAVQILRGQNNFARMAANFELARRLVTNLYGGE
;
A
#
# COMPACT_ATOMS: atom_id res chain seq x y z
N MET A 1 14.96 -1.54 -11.07
CA MET A 1 14.01 -1.48 -9.94
C MET A 1 12.85 -2.42 -10.15
N GLN A 2 12.56 -3.24 -9.15
CA GLN A 2 11.47 -4.21 -9.17
C GLN A 2 10.44 -3.85 -8.10
N LEU A 3 9.16 -4.06 -8.39
CA LEU A 3 8.10 -3.96 -7.39
C LEU A 3 8.31 -4.99 -6.29
N VAL A 4 8.05 -4.63 -5.03
CA VAL A 4 8.03 -5.55 -3.89
C VAL A 4 6.57 -5.94 -3.63
N PRO A 5 6.11 -7.15 -4.03
CA PRO A 5 4.69 -7.52 -3.99
C PRO A 5 4.08 -7.43 -2.60
N ALA A 6 4.84 -7.81 -1.57
CA ALA A 6 4.39 -7.80 -0.17
C ALA A 6 4.14 -6.40 0.40
N GLU A 7 4.72 -5.37 -0.20
CA GLU A 7 4.59 -3.98 0.22
C GLU A 7 3.51 -3.24 -0.60
N THR A 8 2.93 -3.89 -1.61
CA THR A 8 1.76 -3.36 -2.32
C THR A 8 0.52 -3.61 -1.47
N SER A 9 -0.11 -2.55 -0.96
CA SER A 9 -1.27 -2.71 -0.08
C SER A 9 -2.29 -1.59 -0.22
N LEU A 10 -3.55 -1.99 -0.04
CA LEU A 10 -4.65 -1.11 0.32
C LEU A 10 -4.74 -1.07 1.84
N VAL A 11 -4.74 0.12 2.40
CA VAL A 11 -4.86 0.36 3.84
C VAL A 11 -6.11 1.17 4.10
N VAL A 12 -6.97 0.71 4.99
CA VAL A 12 -8.15 1.46 5.44
C VAL A 12 -8.02 1.74 6.93
N ALA A 13 -7.63 2.97 7.27
CA ALA A 13 -7.44 3.41 8.64
C ALA A 13 -8.80 3.72 9.29
N GLY A 14 -9.04 3.19 10.49
CA GLY A 14 -10.34 3.30 11.16
C GLY A 14 -10.44 2.45 12.41
N ALA A 15 -11.60 2.42 13.05
CA ALA A 15 -11.82 1.61 14.26
C ALA A 15 -12.49 0.28 13.92
N TRP A 16 -11.68 -0.74 13.67
CA TRP A 16 -12.14 -2.06 13.21
C TRP A 16 -12.35 -3.04 14.36
N ASN A 17 -13.28 -3.97 14.16
CA ASN A 17 -13.48 -5.12 15.04
C ASN A 17 -13.00 -6.41 14.34
N PRO A 18 -11.81 -6.95 14.68
CA PRO A 18 -11.28 -8.18 14.07
C PRO A 18 -12.20 -9.39 14.21
N ALA A 19 -13.10 -9.42 15.21
CA ALA A 19 -14.05 -10.51 15.39
C ALA A 19 -15.17 -10.53 14.33
N ILE A 20 -15.40 -9.42 13.62
CA ILE A 20 -16.40 -9.35 12.54
C ILE A 20 -15.80 -9.83 11.22
N LEU A 21 -14.57 -9.40 10.91
CA LEU A 21 -13.92 -9.64 9.62
C LEU A 21 -13.25 -11.02 9.53
N THR A 22 -14.02 -12.06 9.89
CA THR A 22 -13.63 -13.45 9.67
C THR A 22 -13.59 -13.77 8.17
N PRO A 23 -12.85 -14.80 7.73
CA PRO A 23 -12.81 -15.17 6.33
C PRO A 23 -14.20 -15.45 5.73
N GLU A 24 -15.08 -16.14 6.47
CA GLU A 24 -16.45 -16.39 6.03
C GLU A 24 -17.22 -15.07 5.80
N TRP A 25 -17.07 -14.10 6.72
CA TRP A 25 -17.72 -12.80 6.59
C TRP A 25 -17.20 -12.03 5.37
N VAL A 26 -15.87 -11.99 5.16
CA VAL A 26 -15.25 -11.32 4.01
C VAL A 26 -15.65 -11.97 2.69
N LEU A 27 -15.68 -13.30 2.61
CA LEU A 27 -16.16 -14.02 1.42
C LEU A 27 -17.61 -13.63 1.10
N ARG A 28 -18.48 -13.58 2.11
CA ARG A 28 -19.91 -13.28 1.94
C ARG A 28 -20.17 -11.81 1.60
N HIS A 29 -19.54 -10.89 2.31
CA HIS A 29 -19.88 -9.46 2.29
C HIS A 29 -18.90 -8.61 1.50
N GLY A 30 -17.62 -9.01 1.41
CA GLY A 30 -16.63 -8.37 0.55
C GLY A 30 -16.67 -8.92 -0.89
N LEU A 31 -16.74 -10.25 -1.03
CA LEU A 31 -16.65 -10.91 -2.34
C LEU A 31 -18.00 -11.45 -2.87
N ASN A 32 -19.11 -11.19 -2.18
CA ASN A 32 -20.47 -11.62 -2.56
C ASN A 32 -20.59 -13.13 -2.84
N ARG A 33 -19.82 -13.96 -2.14
CA ARG A 33 -19.87 -15.42 -2.34
C ARG A 33 -21.01 -16.07 -1.54
N PRO A 34 -21.64 -17.12 -2.07
CA PRO A 34 -22.67 -17.86 -1.35
C PRO A 34 -22.11 -18.51 -0.08
N ALA A 35 -22.90 -18.52 0.99
CA ALA A 35 -22.55 -19.23 2.20
C ALA A 35 -22.47 -20.75 1.95
N GLY A 36 -21.55 -21.42 2.67
CA GLY A 36 -21.41 -22.88 2.65
C GLY A 36 -20.65 -23.47 1.46
N GLN A 37 -20.10 -22.63 0.56
CA GLN A 37 -19.16 -23.12 -0.44
C GLN A 37 -17.77 -23.28 0.19
N PRO A 38 -17.15 -24.48 0.08
CA PRO A 38 -15.82 -24.70 0.63
C PRO A 38 -14.81 -23.89 -0.18
N GLU A 39 -14.18 -22.92 0.48
CA GLU A 39 -13.12 -22.11 -0.10
C GLU A 39 -11.81 -22.39 0.64
N PRO A 40 -10.71 -22.64 -0.09
CA PRO A 40 -9.42 -22.85 0.54
C PRO A 40 -8.92 -21.52 1.13
N ILE A 41 -9.02 -21.38 2.45
CA ILE A 41 -8.55 -20.23 3.19
C ILE A 41 -7.29 -20.65 3.96
N GLN A 42 -6.18 -19.95 3.75
CA GLN A 42 -4.98 -20.15 4.57
C GLN A 42 -4.95 -19.11 5.69
N VAL A 43 -4.58 -19.55 6.88
CA VAL A 43 -4.43 -18.68 8.06
C VAL A 43 -2.99 -18.75 8.54
N TYR A 44 -2.33 -17.60 8.57
CA TYR A 44 -0.99 -17.45 9.14
C TYR A 44 -1.16 -16.84 10.53
N VAL A 45 -0.93 -17.65 11.56
CA VAL A 45 -0.90 -17.19 12.94
C VAL A 45 0.57 -16.96 13.32
N PRO A 46 0.97 -15.73 13.68
CA PRO A 46 2.33 -15.46 14.10
C PRO A 46 2.63 -16.27 15.37
N ALA A 47 3.61 -17.17 15.28
CA ALA A 47 4.04 -18.02 16.39
C ALA A 47 5.50 -17.72 16.72
N GLY A 48 5.75 -17.10 17.87
CA GLY A 48 7.10 -16.85 18.37
C GLY A 48 7.10 -16.57 19.87
N THR A 49 8.07 -17.15 20.58
CA THR A 49 8.26 -16.94 22.02
C THR A 49 8.70 -15.50 22.28
N GLY A 50 7.93 -14.76 23.08
CA GLY A 50 8.24 -13.38 23.48
C GLY A 50 7.75 -12.28 22.55
N LEU A 51 6.98 -12.62 21.50
CA LEU A 51 6.37 -11.62 20.62
C LEU A 51 5.01 -11.16 21.17
N VAL A 52 4.77 -9.84 21.06
CA VAL A 52 3.44 -9.24 21.15
C VAL A 52 2.55 -9.99 20.15
N PHE A 53 1.35 -10.42 20.58
CA PHE A 53 0.37 -11.07 19.72
C PHE A 53 0.10 -10.20 18.49
N ASP A 54 0.71 -10.55 17.35
CA ASP A 54 0.41 -9.92 16.07
C ASP A 54 -0.86 -10.57 15.50
N PHE A 55 -1.57 -9.84 14.65
CA PHE A 55 -2.89 -10.24 14.16
C PHE A 55 -2.75 -11.32 13.09
N PRO A 56 -3.67 -12.31 13.04
CA PRO A 56 -3.61 -13.34 12.02
C PRO A 56 -3.76 -12.74 10.62
N ARG A 57 -2.97 -13.27 9.68
CA ARG A 57 -3.12 -12.96 8.25
C ARG A 57 -3.95 -14.06 7.58
N TYR A 58 -5.05 -13.65 6.98
CA TYR A 58 -5.91 -14.53 6.19
C TYR A 58 -5.56 -14.38 4.71
N VAL A 59 -5.48 -15.49 3.99
CA VAL A 59 -5.15 -15.51 2.56
C VAL A 59 -6.30 -16.16 1.79
N LEU A 60 -6.85 -15.38 0.85
CA LEU A 60 -7.85 -15.78 -0.13
C LEU A 60 -7.20 -15.83 -1.52
N PRO A 61 -7.86 -16.43 -2.54
CA PRO A 61 -7.34 -16.45 -3.91
C PRO A 61 -7.09 -15.05 -4.51
N GLU A 62 -7.93 -14.07 -4.16
CA GLU A 62 -7.87 -12.70 -4.67
C GLU A 62 -6.85 -11.83 -3.94
N PHE A 63 -6.74 -11.99 -2.63
CA PHE A 63 -5.94 -11.14 -1.76
C PHE A 63 -5.70 -11.78 -0.40
N SER A 64 -4.74 -11.23 0.34
CA SER A 64 -4.60 -11.49 1.77
C SER A 64 -4.99 -10.25 2.57
N TYR A 65 -5.37 -10.43 3.83
CA TYR A 65 -5.70 -9.31 4.69
C TYR A 65 -5.35 -9.57 6.16
N VAL A 66 -5.10 -8.47 6.87
CA VAL A 66 -4.87 -8.40 8.32
C VAL A 66 -5.79 -7.33 8.88
N VAL A 67 -6.45 -7.64 9.99
CA VAL A 67 -7.37 -6.71 10.67
C VAL A 67 -6.80 -6.39 12.04
N ARG A 68 -6.46 -5.11 12.23
CA ARG A 68 -6.04 -4.52 13.49
C ARG A 68 -7.14 -3.59 14.01
N PRO A 69 -7.23 -3.32 15.31
CA PRO A 69 -8.23 -2.40 15.86
C PRO A 69 -8.25 -1.02 15.20
N ASP A 70 -7.11 -0.56 14.69
CA ASP A 70 -6.91 0.75 14.09
C ASP A 70 -6.81 0.74 12.56
N THR A 71 -6.72 -0.43 11.92
CA THR A 71 -6.47 -0.53 10.47
C THR A 71 -6.87 -1.89 9.88
N LEU A 72 -7.48 -1.85 8.70
CA LEU A 72 -7.58 -3.00 7.78
C LEU A 72 -6.48 -2.88 6.72
N ILE A 73 -5.64 -3.90 6.60
CA ILE A 73 -4.57 -3.97 5.58
C ILE A 73 -4.94 -5.10 4.62
N MET A 74 -4.98 -4.81 3.33
CA MET A 74 -5.26 -5.79 2.28
C MET A 74 -4.15 -5.75 1.22
N THR A 75 -3.65 -6.93 0.84
CA THR A 75 -2.56 -7.09 -0.13
C THR A 75 -3.06 -7.96 -1.28
N PRO A 76 -3.04 -7.47 -2.53
CA PRO A 76 -3.54 -8.23 -3.68
C PRO A 76 -2.69 -9.48 -3.91
N SER A 77 -3.30 -10.57 -4.40
CA SER A 77 -2.55 -11.79 -4.71
C SER A 77 -1.60 -11.62 -5.91
N GLN A 78 -1.91 -10.68 -6.81
CA GLN A 78 -1.08 -10.29 -7.95
C GLN A 78 -1.23 -8.80 -8.21
N GLN A 79 -0.18 -8.14 -8.69
CA GLN A 79 -0.16 -6.70 -8.94
C GLN A 79 -0.60 -6.40 -10.38
N THR A 80 -1.84 -6.78 -10.69
CA THR A 80 -2.52 -6.50 -11.97
C THR A 80 -3.71 -5.59 -11.73
N ALA A 81 -4.12 -4.80 -12.72
CA ALA A 81 -5.24 -3.88 -12.61
C ALA A 81 -6.52 -4.59 -12.09
N ASP A 82 -6.88 -5.72 -12.69
CA ASP A 82 -8.07 -6.51 -12.30
C ASP A 82 -8.02 -6.94 -10.83
N ARG A 83 -6.85 -7.35 -10.31
CA ARG A 83 -6.71 -7.78 -8.91
C ARG A 83 -6.72 -6.61 -7.94
N LEU A 84 -6.19 -5.46 -8.33
CA LEU A 84 -6.29 -4.21 -7.56
C LEU A 84 -7.74 -3.72 -7.50
N ASP A 85 -8.48 -3.80 -8.60
CA ASP A 85 -9.89 -3.42 -8.65
C ASP A 85 -10.75 -4.36 -7.78
N VAL A 86 -10.52 -5.67 -7.83
CA VAL A 86 -11.22 -6.64 -6.96
C VAL A 86 -10.93 -6.36 -5.47
N LEU A 87 -9.69 -5.99 -5.13
CA LEU A 87 -9.30 -5.63 -3.76
C LEU A 87 -10.11 -4.42 -3.26
N GLU A 88 -10.18 -3.36 -4.06
CA GLU A 88 -10.93 -2.13 -3.72
C GLU A 88 -12.44 -2.37 -3.69
N ASP A 89 -12.98 -3.14 -4.64
CA ASP A 89 -14.41 -3.48 -4.68
C ASP A 89 -14.82 -4.28 -3.45
N ALA A 90 -13.96 -5.22 -3.01
CA ALA A 90 -14.19 -5.95 -1.77
C ALA A 90 -14.17 -5.02 -0.56
N ALA A 91 -13.18 -4.14 -0.46
CA ALA A 91 -13.12 -3.14 0.62
C ALA A 91 -14.36 -2.24 0.64
N ALA A 92 -14.84 -1.79 -0.52
CA ALA A 92 -16.03 -0.96 -0.65
C ALA A 92 -17.28 -1.71 -0.17
N ALA A 93 -17.47 -2.96 -0.62
CA ALA A 93 -18.60 -3.79 -0.21
C ALA A 93 -18.59 -4.08 1.31
N MET A 94 -17.41 -4.32 1.90
CA MET A 94 -17.28 -4.47 3.35
C MET A 94 -17.71 -3.21 4.10
N LEU A 95 -17.29 -2.02 3.63
CA LEU A 95 -17.66 -0.73 4.22
C LEU A 95 -19.17 -0.42 4.07
N GLU A 96 -19.78 -0.82 2.95
CA GLU A 96 -21.23 -0.69 2.74
C GLU A 96 -22.06 -1.51 3.75
N HIS A 97 -21.51 -2.62 4.25
CA HIS A 97 -22.10 -3.41 5.33
C HIS A 97 -21.72 -2.90 6.74
N LEU A 98 -20.56 -2.26 6.88
CA LEU A 98 -20.02 -1.73 8.13
C LEU A 98 -20.11 -0.20 8.20
N ARG A 99 -21.27 0.36 7.83
CA ARG A 99 -21.46 1.84 7.70
C ARG A 99 -21.21 2.64 8.97
N HIS A 100 -21.22 1.99 10.13
CA HIS A 100 -20.99 2.60 11.42
C HIS A 100 -19.52 2.53 11.88
N THR A 101 -18.66 1.83 11.12
CA THR A 101 -17.22 1.79 11.41
C THR A 101 -16.62 3.17 11.12
N PRO A 102 -16.05 3.84 12.15
CA PRO A 102 -15.33 5.10 11.93
C PRO A 102 -14.11 4.85 11.03
N ILE A 103 -14.01 5.57 9.92
CA ILE A 103 -12.89 5.53 8.97
C ILE A 103 -12.26 6.92 8.93
N SER A 104 -10.93 6.98 8.97
CA SER A 104 -10.16 8.23 8.93
C SER A 104 -9.35 8.42 7.65
N GLY A 105 -9.08 7.34 6.91
CA GLY A 105 -8.40 7.45 5.63
C GLY A 105 -8.23 6.14 4.87
N ILE A 106 -7.92 6.28 3.58
CA ILE A 106 -7.50 5.19 2.70
C ILE A 106 -6.06 5.45 2.25
N GLY A 107 -5.23 4.41 2.18
CA GLY A 107 -3.87 4.45 1.71
C GLY A 107 -3.64 3.45 0.59
N HIS A 108 -3.05 3.88 -0.52
CA HIS A 108 -2.44 2.98 -1.52
C HIS A 108 -0.93 3.01 -1.34
N ASN A 109 -0.34 1.87 -1.01
CA ASN A 109 1.09 1.73 -0.80
C ASN A 109 1.72 0.90 -1.90
N PHE A 110 2.89 1.34 -2.37
CA PHE A 110 3.72 0.61 -3.32
C PHE A 110 5.18 0.80 -2.96
N GLU A 111 5.97 -0.28 -2.99
CA GLU A 111 7.43 -0.20 -2.84
C GLU A 111 8.13 -0.82 -4.04
N TYR A 112 9.14 -0.12 -4.52
CA TYR A 112 10.08 -0.60 -5.53
C TYR A 112 11.46 -0.69 -4.90
N ARG A 113 12.23 -1.71 -5.27
CA ARG A 113 13.57 -1.95 -4.75
C ARG A 113 14.52 -2.37 -5.85
N ASP A 114 15.77 -1.94 -5.73
CA ASP A 114 16.90 -2.45 -6.48
C ASP A 114 18.02 -2.77 -5.51
N ALA A 115 18.38 -4.05 -5.41
CA ALA A 115 19.44 -4.50 -4.50
C ALA A 115 20.84 -4.31 -5.11
N ASP A 116 20.92 -4.04 -6.42
CA ASP A 116 22.16 -3.81 -7.16
C ASP A 116 21.94 -2.68 -8.18
N PRO A 117 21.72 -1.44 -7.71
CA PRO A 117 21.42 -0.30 -8.57
C PRO A 117 22.63 0.04 -9.46
N SER A 118 22.37 0.37 -10.73
CA SER A 118 23.43 0.84 -11.62
C SER A 118 24.02 2.18 -11.14
N PRO A 119 25.25 2.53 -11.56
CA PRO A 119 25.84 3.84 -11.26
C PRO A 119 24.93 5.01 -11.65
N ASP A 120 24.25 4.93 -12.79
CA ASP A 120 23.31 5.97 -13.26
C ASP A 120 22.08 6.09 -12.34
N GLN A 121 21.55 4.97 -11.84
CA GLN A 121 20.42 4.97 -10.89
C GLN A 121 20.82 5.59 -9.55
N LEU A 122 22.05 5.32 -9.09
CA LEU A 122 22.63 5.95 -7.90
C LEU A 122 22.87 7.45 -8.11
N GLU A 123 23.35 7.85 -9.28
CA GLU A 123 23.57 9.25 -9.63
C GLU A 123 22.25 10.03 -9.69
N ASN A 124 21.19 9.45 -10.28
CA ASN A 124 19.84 10.02 -10.27
C ASN A 124 19.27 10.13 -8.84
N PHE A 125 19.66 9.22 -7.94
CA PHE A 125 19.28 9.31 -6.53
C PHE A 125 19.98 10.49 -5.85
N THR A 126 21.31 10.57 -5.94
CA THR A 126 22.12 11.58 -5.22
C THR A 126 21.90 13.00 -5.77
N ARG A 127 21.93 13.20 -7.09
CA ARG A 127 21.85 14.55 -7.70
C ARG A 127 20.45 15.17 -7.73
N SER A 128 19.42 14.47 -7.27
CA SER A 128 18.03 14.88 -7.49
C SER A 128 17.62 16.16 -6.74
N ARG A 129 18.38 16.58 -5.73
CA ARG A 129 18.32 17.90 -5.10
C ARG A 129 19.73 18.19 -4.65
N GLN A 130 20.25 19.39 -4.86
CA GLN A 130 21.49 19.87 -4.26
C GLN A 130 21.40 19.69 -2.74
N ASP A 131 21.80 18.52 -2.24
CA ASP A 131 21.64 18.10 -0.85
C ASP A 131 23.00 18.27 -0.17
N VAL A 132 22.99 18.39 1.16
CA VAL A 132 24.21 18.43 1.96
C VAL A 132 25.05 17.17 1.70
N SER A 133 24.42 16.03 1.35
CA SER A 133 25.14 14.83 0.94
C SER A 133 25.97 14.98 -0.33
N ASP A 134 25.62 15.89 -1.24
CA ASP A 134 26.35 16.11 -2.49
C ASP A 134 27.67 16.88 -2.28
N ILE A 135 27.81 17.54 -1.13
CA ILE A 135 29.00 18.33 -0.77
C ILE A 135 29.79 17.69 0.37
N MET A 136 29.64 16.37 0.57
CA MET A 136 30.37 15.65 1.62
C MET A 136 31.89 15.79 1.44
N PRO A 137 32.65 15.88 2.55
CA PRO A 137 34.11 15.96 2.49
C PRO A 137 34.72 14.76 1.76
N GLU A 138 35.87 14.98 1.12
CA GLU A 138 36.63 13.92 0.48
C GLU A 138 36.91 12.76 1.46
N GLY A 139 36.69 11.53 1.02
CA GLY A 139 36.86 10.31 1.82
C GLY A 139 35.63 9.85 2.61
N TRP A 140 34.53 10.61 2.60
CA TRP A 140 33.26 10.18 3.20
C TRP A 140 32.42 9.42 2.19
N ASN A 141 31.92 8.24 2.58
CA ASN A 141 30.95 7.48 1.81
C ASN A 141 29.61 7.52 2.52
N ALA A 142 28.53 7.84 1.78
CA ALA A 142 27.19 7.80 2.33
C ALA A 142 26.83 6.36 2.76
N ALA A 143 26.63 6.15 4.07
CA ALA A 143 26.21 4.85 4.59
C ALA A 143 24.71 4.61 4.36
N SER A 144 23.90 5.65 4.55
CA SER A 144 22.47 5.66 4.28
C SER A 144 22.03 7.07 3.88
N THR A 145 21.01 7.18 3.04
CA THR A 145 20.39 8.46 2.66
C THR A 145 18.90 8.24 2.47
N VAL A 146 18.09 9.16 2.99
CA VAL A 146 16.63 9.12 2.87
C VAL A 146 16.14 10.48 2.40
N VAL A 147 15.40 10.49 1.30
CA VAL A 147 14.73 11.69 0.77
C VAL A 147 13.22 11.44 0.77
N ALA A 148 12.51 12.16 1.63
CA ALA A 148 11.06 12.17 1.67
C ALA A 148 10.50 13.43 1.00
N SER A 149 9.48 13.27 0.16
CA SER A 149 8.73 14.37 -0.45
C SER A 149 7.23 14.13 -0.31
N ALA A 150 6.49 15.14 0.11
CA ALA A 150 5.04 15.10 0.19
C ALA A 150 4.44 16.07 -0.82
N PHE A 151 3.44 15.60 -1.58
CA PHE A 151 2.70 16.37 -2.56
C PHE A 151 1.22 16.32 -2.19
N LYS A 152 0.53 17.45 -2.33
CA LYS A 152 -0.90 17.55 -2.07
C LYS A 152 -1.60 18.02 -3.34
N LYS A 153 -2.68 17.34 -3.73
CA LYS A 153 -3.53 17.84 -4.82
C LYS A 153 -4.20 19.15 -4.37
N ALA A 154 -4.49 20.05 -5.31
CA ALA A 154 -5.03 21.38 -4.98
C ALA A 154 -6.36 21.34 -4.22
N ASP A 155 -7.16 20.29 -4.42
CA ASP A 155 -8.44 20.04 -3.73
C ASP A 155 -8.28 19.25 -2.43
N GLU A 156 -7.04 18.98 -2.00
CA GLU A 156 -6.69 18.26 -0.79
C GLU A 156 -7.16 16.80 -0.73
N SER A 157 -7.65 16.26 -1.86
CA SER A 157 -8.30 14.95 -1.92
C SER A 157 -7.33 13.76 -1.80
N VAL A 158 -6.03 14.03 -1.98
CA VAL A 158 -4.95 13.06 -1.87
C VAL A 158 -3.65 13.76 -1.46
N ILE A 159 -2.94 13.12 -0.54
CA ILE A 159 -1.58 13.46 -0.13
C ILE A 159 -0.69 12.29 -0.54
N THR A 160 0.23 12.54 -1.46
CA THR A 160 1.18 11.53 -1.93
C THR A 160 2.53 11.76 -1.27
N THR A 161 2.97 10.79 -0.48
CA THR A 161 4.33 10.76 0.06
C THR A 161 5.18 9.82 -0.80
N ILE A 162 6.34 10.30 -1.23
CA ILE A 162 7.36 9.52 -1.94
C ILE A 162 8.62 9.54 -1.09
N THR A 163 9.02 8.37 -0.61
CA THR A 163 10.26 8.19 0.15
C THR A 163 11.23 7.40 -0.70
N ARG A 164 12.39 7.99 -0.98
CA ARG A 164 13.51 7.32 -1.63
C ARG A 164 14.58 7.05 -0.58
N GLN A 165 15.08 5.84 -0.50
CA GLN A 165 16.09 5.46 0.48
C GLN A 165 17.20 4.66 -0.21
N PHE A 166 18.45 5.04 0.05
CA PHE A 166 19.63 4.24 -0.24
C PHE A 166 20.19 3.73 1.09
N ASP A 167 20.31 2.42 1.22
CA ASP A 167 20.83 1.78 2.43
C ASP A 167 21.49 0.44 2.08
N ALA A 168 22.71 0.21 2.58
CA ALA A 168 23.47 -1.01 2.36
C ALA A 168 23.53 -1.47 0.88
N GLY A 169 23.73 -0.54 -0.06
CA GLY A 169 23.79 -0.84 -1.49
C GLY A 169 22.41 -1.01 -2.16
N THR A 170 21.32 -0.98 -1.40
CA THR A 170 19.96 -1.10 -1.93
C THR A 170 19.32 0.27 -2.10
N VAL A 171 18.72 0.54 -3.26
CA VAL A 171 17.80 1.68 -3.43
C VAL A 171 16.36 1.18 -3.30
N SER A 172 15.56 1.88 -2.49
CA SER A 172 14.12 1.65 -2.37
C SER A 172 13.34 2.93 -2.61
N ILE A 173 12.15 2.80 -3.19
CA ILE A 173 11.22 3.90 -3.42
C ILE A 173 9.85 3.46 -2.94
N LYS A 174 9.31 4.17 -1.95
CA LYS A 174 7.99 3.93 -1.36
C LYS A 174 7.05 5.05 -1.76
N PHE A 175 5.89 4.67 -2.29
CA PHE A 175 4.78 5.57 -2.55
C PHE A 175 3.67 5.28 -1.54
N ASN A 176 3.12 6.33 -0.95
CA ASN A 176 1.92 6.28 -0.13
C ASN A 176 0.95 7.35 -0.66
N PHE A 177 -0.17 6.91 -1.23
CA PHE A 177 -1.27 7.78 -1.64
C PHE A 177 -2.33 7.77 -0.54
N HIS A 178 -2.30 8.78 0.32
CA HIS A 178 -3.21 8.92 1.44
C HIS A 178 -4.40 9.80 1.06
N HIS A 179 -5.60 9.24 1.20
CA HIS A 179 -6.87 9.93 1.05
C HIS A 179 -7.46 10.17 2.44
N PRO A 180 -7.47 11.42 2.94
CA PRO A 180 -8.15 11.75 4.20
C PRO A 180 -9.65 11.65 4.01
N ILE A 181 -10.36 11.05 4.98
CA ILE A 181 -11.77 10.70 4.83
C ILE A 181 -12.56 11.14 6.08
N PRO A 182 -13.69 11.86 5.92
CA PRO A 182 -14.57 12.26 7.01
C PRO A 182 -15.66 11.22 7.31
N ASN A 183 -16.00 10.33 6.38
CA ASN A 183 -17.07 9.35 6.53
C ASN A 183 -16.97 8.15 5.56
N VAL A 184 -17.74 7.10 5.83
CA VAL A 184 -17.76 5.86 5.02
C VAL A 184 -18.22 6.10 3.58
N GLU A 185 -19.11 7.06 3.34
CA GLU A 185 -19.60 7.33 1.98
C GLU A 185 -18.46 7.81 1.07
N GLN A 186 -17.62 8.73 1.54
CA GLN A 186 -16.46 9.16 0.77
C GLN A 186 -15.42 8.04 0.62
N ALA A 187 -15.25 7.17 1.63
CA ALA A 187 -14.40 6.00 1.50
C ALA A 187 -14.83 5.09 0.34
N VAL A 188 -16.13 4.80 0.25
CA VAL A 188 -16.70 4.02 -0.87
C VAL A 188 -16.51 4.74 -2.20
N GLN A 189 -16.71 6.06 -2.27
CA GLN A 189 -16.46 6.83 -3.49
C GLN A 189 -15.01 6.72 -3.97
N ILE A 190 -14.04 6.77 -3.05
CA ILE A 190 -12.61 6.60 -3.38
C ILE A 190 -12.36 5.20 -3.96
N LEU A 191 -12.79 4.16 -3.24
CA LEU A 191 -12.56 2.76 -3.63
C LEU A 191 -13.25 2.39 -4.95
N ARG A 192 -14.33 3.08 -5.30
CA ARG A 192 -15.09 2.91 -6.55
C ARG A 192 -14.63 3.86 -7.66
N GLY A 193 -13.65 4.73 -7.43
CA GLY A 193 -13.20 5.73 -8.40
C GLY A 193 -14.25 6.77 -8.80
N GLN A 194 -15.20 7.06 -7.92
CA GLN A 194 -16.26 8.05 -8.15
C GLN A 194 -15.72 9.47 -7.89
N ASN A 195 -16.42 10.51 -8.32
CA ASN A 195 -16.06 11.91 -8.06
C ASN A 195 -14.60 12.28 -8.44
N ASN A 196 -14.06 11.66 -9.49
CA ASN A 196 -12.68 11.82 -9.98
C ASN A 196 -11.59 11.35 -9.00
N PHE A 197 -11.92 10.47 -8.05
CA PHE A 197 -10.90 9.77 -7.27
C PHE A 197 -10.17 8.74 -8.14
N ALA A 198 -8.84 8.72 -8.04
CA ALA A 198 -8.03 7.71 -8.69
C ALA A 198 -8.06 6.41 -7.87
N ARG A 199 -8.50 5.32 -8.51
CA ARG A 199 -8.43 3.96 -7.97
C ARG A 199 -6.99 3.51 -7.74
N MET A 200 -6.81 2.47 -6.93
CA MET A 200 -5.51 1.89 -6.63
C MET A 200 -4.74 1.50 -7.91
N ALA A 201 -5.41 0.94 -8.92
CA ALA A 201 -4.78 0.58 -10.20
C ALA A 201 -4.19 1.80 -10.93
N ALA A 202 -4.87 2.94 -10.92
CA ALA A 202 -4.37 4.17 -11.55
C ALA A 202 -3.16 4.76 -10.78
N ASN A 203 -3.20 4.71 -9.44
CA ASN A 203 -2.08 5.13 -8.60
C ASN A 203 -0.86 4.20 -8.75
N PHE A 204 -1.10 2.90 -8.92
CA PHE A 204 -0.08 1.91 -9.22
C PHE A 204 0.63 2.23 -10.54
N GLU A 205 -0.10 2.45 -11.62
CA GLU A 205 0.47 2.83 -12.92
C GLU A 205 1.22 4.16 -12.88
N LEU A 206 0.71 5.14 -12.11
CA LEU A 206 1.42 6.39 -11.88
C LEU A 206 2.76 6.15 -11.19
N ALA A 207 2.79 5.38 -10.11
CA ALA A 207 4.02 5.04 -9.39
C ALA A 207 5.00 4.28 -10.29
N ARG A 208 4.52 3.26 -11.01
CA ARG A 208 5.32 2.46 -11.94
C ARG A 208 5.96 3.32 -13.02
N ARG A 209 5.18 4.19 -13.65
CA ARG A 209 5.68 5.14 -14.67
C ARG A 209 6.72 6.09 -14.11
N LEU A 210 6.51 6.64 -12.90
CA LEU A 210 7.49 7.54 -12.27
C LEU A 210 8.81 6.83 -11.98
N VAL A 211 8.75 5.59 -11.48
CA VAL A 211 9.96 4.78 -11.24
C VAL A 211 10.65 4.40 -12.55
N THR A 212 9.90 3.95 -13.55
CA THR A 212 10.40 3.60 -14.88
C THR A 212 11.15 4.77 -15.52
N ASN A 213 10.55 5.97 -15.49
CA ASN A 213 11.14 7.15 -16.11
C ASN A 213 12.43 7.62 -15.42
N LEU A 214 12.55 7.44 -14.11
CA LEU A 214 13.69 7.94 -13.33
C LEU A 214 14.81 6.90 -13.14
N TYR A 215 14.45 5.61 -13.12
CA TYR A 215 15.36 4.53 -12.75
C TYR A 215 15.40 3.38 -13.78
N GLY A 216 14.69 3.46 -14.91
CA GLY A 216 14.80 2.50 -16.00
C GLY A 216 14.32 1.08 -15.69
N GLY A 217 13.28 0.92 -14.86
CA GLY A 217 12.64 -0.38 -14.59
C GLY A 217 11.52 -0.71 -15.58
N GLU A 218 11.19 -2.01 -15.74
CA GLU A 218 9.98 -2.49 -16.42
C GLU A 218 8.84 -2.74 -15.42
#